data_AF-A0A9D6UTB4-F1
#
_entry.id   AF-A0A9D6UTB4-F1
#
_cell.length_a   1.000
_cell.length_b   1.000
_cell.length_c   1.000
_cell.angle_alpha   90.00
_cell.angle_beta   90.00
_cell.angle_gamma   90.00
#
_symmetry.space_group_name_H-M   'P 1'
#
loop_
_entity.id
_entity.type
_entity.pdbx_description
1 polymer ?
#
loop_
_entity_poly.entity_id
_entity_poly.type
_entity_poly.pdbx_seq_one_letter_code
_entity_poly.pdbx_strand_id
1 'polypeptide(L)'
;MIARLAAVVLVCAALRATDARPGYYHARLITPVASYSKAGTQLEARILGPVRSNRTDSIPRGAIIHGKVRSAQSIGLGFKRERASLELEFERCELPGGVDLPCEASLVQVDNARENTNKTGMIRGILAASHPYSWLNGIWYRPLPALFEKSPMGLIGAGGMLHAKMASNPIAAVGIVGSRLLLYRLPEPEIELPSGTDLVLRIEADTAGVTPDQQGENPDSFDQALLDELRAQPAETAMADRTAADDIVNMAFLGTKECLIRAFKAAGWTAAEPLNARTFSRTYKAVISMHTYVSAPVSALYYEDRLPELVFQKSFNTLAKRHHIRLWPVEIAGRTVWLGAATHDVAITFDWGRMNVTHRIDRHIDRERSKVLNDLMEPHGVSAWALVARQDRALHTSDKGPVVTDGSLAVVAIQPCDTVEVAQQPLKKPRRARPLLMARRVVLETRYYITRGNVYYWAYRGIRWGFTPKYRARMDDE
;
A
#
# COMPACT_ATOMS: atom_id res chain seq x y z
N MET A 1 68.62 19.90 -30.44
CA MET A 1 67.41 20.54 -30.95
C MET A 1 66.63 19.51 -31.76
N ILE A 2 65.42 19.15 -31.30
CA ILE A 2 64.24 18.73 -32.09
C ILE A 2 64.40 17.44 -32.93
N ALA A 3 63.55 16.42 -32.94
CA ALA A 3 62.40 15.95 -32.17
C ALA A 3 62.12 14.54 -32.73
N ARG A 4 61.88 13.53 -31.89
CA ARG A 4 61.27 12.26 -32.32
C ARG A 4 59.97 12.10 -31.54
N LEU A 5 58.86 12.47 -32.17
CA LEU A 5 57.51 12.13 -31.70
C LEU A 5 57.29 10.64 -31.96
N ALA A 6 57.21 9.85 -30.91
CA ALA A 6 56.60 8.53 -30.93
C ALA A 6 55.11 8.71 -30.63
N ALA A 7 54.26 8.47 -31.62
CA ALA A 7 52.82 8.43 -31.45
C ALA A 7 52.45 7.11 -30.73
N VAL A 8 52.18 7.20 -29.43
CA VAL A 8 51.52 6.12 -28.69
C VAL A 8 50.04 6.18 -29.07
N VAL A 9 49.61 5.23 -29.90
CA VAL A 9 48.17 4.98 -30.14
C VAL A 9 47.63 4.33 -28.87
N LEU A 10 47.10 5.17 -27.97
CA LEU A 10 46.28 4.72 -26.86
C LEU A 10 44.95 4.24 -27.46
N VAL A 11 44.78 2.92 -27.59
CA VAL A 11 43.46 2.33 -27.86
C VAL A 11 42.63 2.53 -26.60
N CYS A 12 41.91 3.65 -26.53
CA CYS A 12 40.81 3.81 -25.58
C CYS A 12 39.75 2.76 -25.94
N ALA A 13 39.78 1.62 -25.25
CA ALA A 13 38.59 0.80 -25.10
C ALA A 13 37.57 1.66 -24.35
N ALA A 14 36.72 2.36 -25.09
CA ALA A 14 35.52 2.93 -24.55
C ALA A 14 34.66 1.76 -24.06
N LEU A 15 34.80 1.40 -22.79
CA LEU A 15 33.73 0.77 -22.03
C LEU A 15 32.52 1.66 -22.29
N ARG A 16 31.58 1.17 -23.11
CA ARG A 16 30.22 1.68 -23.10
C ARG A 16 29.72 1.38 -21.70
N ALA A 17 29.94 2.32 -20.77
CA ALA A 17 29.12 2.41 -19.59
C ALA A 17 27.71 2.68 -20.14
N THR A 18 26.94 1.61 -20.29
CA THR A 18 25.49 1.73 -20.35
C THR A 18 25.11 2.52 -19.11
N ASP A 19 24.51 3.68 -19.32
CA ASP A 19 24.11 4.61 -18.28
C ASP A 19 22.98 3.93 -17.50
N ALA A 20 23.33 3.01 -16.59
CA ALA A 20 22.39 2.20 -15.82
C ALA A 20 21.62 3.16 -14.91
N ARG A 21 20.41 3.53 -15.32
CA ARG A 21 19.58 4.45 -14.55
C ARG A 21 18.71 3.67 -13.57
N PRO A 22 18.61 4.12 -12.32
CA PRO A 22 17.71 3.47 -11.36
C PRO A 22 16.25 3.59 -11.83
N GLY A 23 15.57 2.45 -11.85
CA GLY A 23 14.14 2.32 -12.10
C GLY A 23 13.38 1.91 -10.84
N TYR A 24 12.09 2.23 -10.78
CA TYR A 24 11.20 1.80 -9.69
C TYR A 24 10.30 0.67 -10.16
N TYR A 25 10.27 -0.42 -9.41
CA TYR A 25 9.58 -1.64 -9.76
C TYR A 25 8.67 -2.10 -8.64
N HIS A 26 7.48 -2.58 -9.02
CA HIS A 26 6.66 -3.39 -8.15
C HIS A 26 7.25 -4.78 -8.08
N ALA A 27 7.44 -5.29 -6.86
CA ALA A 27 7.89 -6.63 -6.61
C ALA A 27 6.97 -7.32 -5.60
N ARG A 28 6.82 -8.64 -5.69
CA ARG A 28 6.00 -9.46 -4.81
C ARG A 28 6.88 -10.43 -4.05
N LEU A 29 6.82 -10.36 -2.73
CA LEU A 29 7.58 -11.26 -1.87
C LEU A 29 7.09 -12.70 -2.04
N ILE A 30 7.98 -13.62 -2.42
CA ILE A 30 7.68 -15.07 -2.49
C ILE A 30 7.87 -15.68 -1.11
N THR A 31 9.00 -15.38 -0.47
CA THR A 31 9.37 -15.96 0.83
C THR A 31 8.91 -15.08 1.97
N PRO A 32 8.09 -15.57 2.92
CA PRO A 32 7.56 -14.74 3.99
C PRO A 32 8.67 -14.34 4.99
N VAL A 33 8.67 -13.07 5.44
CA VAL A 33 9.64 -12.53 6.40
C VAL A 33 8.97 -11.77 7.55
N ALA A 34 9.61 -11.71 8.70
CA ALA A 34 9.07 -11.05 9.88
C ALA A 34 10.16 -10.41 10.75
N SER A 35 9.78 -9.54 11.68
CA SER A 35 10.71 -8.93 12.67
C SER A 35 11.37 -9.93 13.62
N TYR A 36 10.90 -11.17 13.64
CA TYR A 36 11.46 -12.29 14.41
C TYR A 36 12.15 -13.34 13.53
N SER A 37 12.32 -13.08 12.23
CA SER A 37 13.19 -13.89 11.37
C SER A 37 14.64 -13.81 11.85
N LYS A 38 15.44 -14.84 11.55
CA LYS A 38 16.88 -14.81 11.85
C LYS A 38 17.59 -13.94 10.81
N ALA A 39 18.63 -13.23 11.23
CA ALA A 39 19.53 -12.58 10.29
C ALA A 39 20.18 -13.66 9.39
N GLY A 40 20.31 -13.38 8.10
CA GLY A 40 20.76 -14.33 7.08
C GLY A 40 19.69 -15.25 6.52
N THR A 41 18.43 -15.19 7.00
CA THR A 41 17.31 -15.89 6.36
C THR A 41 17.17 -15.42 4.92
N GLN A 42 17.25 -16.35 3.98
CA GLN A 42 17.09 -16.10 2.55
C GLN A 42 15.67 -15.64 2.24
N LEU A 43 15.54 -14.74 1.28
CA LEU A 43 14.26 -14.27 0.76
C LEU A 43 14.33 -14.13 -0.76
N GLU A 44 13.17 -14.29 -1.37
CA GLU A 44 12.97 -14.12 -2.80
C GLU A 44 11.79 -13.18 -3.02
N ALA A 45 11.92 -12.28 -4.00
CA ALA A 45 10.85 -11.41 -4.47
C ALA A 45 10.78 -11.43 -5.99
N ARG A 46 9.59 -11.55 -6.55
CA ARG A 46 9.34 -11.54 -7.99
C ARG A 46 9.06 -10.14 -8.50
N ILE A 47 9.67 -9.73 -9.59
CA ILE A 47 9.35 -8.48 -10.28
C ILE A 47 8.02 -8.61 -11.02
N LEU A 48 7.10 -7.71 -10.70
CA LEU A 48 5.81 -7.62 -11.38
C LEU A 48 5.87 -6.70 -12.59
N GLY A 49 6.65 -5.61 -12.51
CA GLY A 49 6.79 -4.62 -13.57
C GLY A 49 7.16 -3.24 -13.04
N PRO A 50 7.40 -2.25 -13.93
CA PRO A 50 7.76 -0.90 -13.51
C PRO A 50 6.57 -0.16 -12.87
N VAL A 51 6.85 0.76 -11.94
CA VAL A 51 5.84 1.63 -11.31
C VAL A 51 5.27 2.65 -12.31
N ARG A 52 6.06 3.02 -13.32
CA ARG A 52 5.65 3.87 -14.45
C ARG A 52 5.99 3.16 -15.76
N SER A 53 4.98 2.95 -16.59
CA SER A 53 5.09 2.16 -17.83
C SER A 53 5.90 2.81 -18.96
N ASN A 54 6.27 4.08 -18.86
CA ASN A 54 6.84 4.85 -19.98
C ASN A 54 8.38 4.72 -20.14
N ARG A 55 9.02 3.72 -19.53
CA ARG A 55 10.47 3.54 -19.61
C ARG A 55 10.85 2.21 -20.26
N THR A 56 11.69 2.31 -21.28
CA THR A 56 12.17 1.21 -22.13
C THR A 56 13.27 0.37 -21.47
N ASP A 57 13.92 0.87 -20.42
CA ASP A 57 14.97 0.16 -19.67
C ASP A 57 14.32 -0.67 -18.54
N SER A 58 13.71 -1.80 -18.91
CA SER A 58 12.92 -2.61 -17.97
C SER A 58 13.54 -3.98 -17.70
N ILE A 59 13.71 -4.30 -16.42
CA ILE A 59 13.89 -5.69 -15.98
C ILE A 59 12.61 -6.44 -16.36
N PRO A 60 12.71 -7.60 -17.03
CA PRO A 60 11.52 -8.33 -17.48
C PRO A 60 10.68 -8.79 -16.29
N ARG A 61 9.37 -8.84 -16.50
CA ARG A 61 8.42 -9.37 -15.52
C ARG A 61 8.75 -10.82 -15.21
N GLY A 62 8.51 -11.24 -13.98
CA GLY A 62 8.83 -12.58 -13.53
C GLY A 62 10.29 -12.78 -13.10
N ALA A 63 11.18 -11.80 -13.33
CA ALA A 63 12.53 -11.85 -12.78
C ALA A 63 12.49 -11.99 -11.25
N ILE A 64 13.41 -12.77 -10.67
CA ILE A 64 13.49 -13.03 -9.24
C ILE A 64 14.65 -12.24 -8.65
N ILE A 65 14.38 -11.50 -7.59
CA ILE A 65 15.38 -10.87 -6.74
C ILE A 65 15.62 -11.77 -5.55
N HIS A 66 16.87 -12.18 -5.42
CA HIS A 66 17.37 -12.94 -4.29
C HIS A 66 17.98 -11.99 -3.27
N GLY A 67 17.78 -12.31 -2.00
CA GLY A 67 18.34 -11.54 -0.92
C GLY A 67 18.26 -12.27 0.41
N LYS A 68 18.55 -11.53 1.48
CA LYS A 68 18.52 -12.04 2.84
C LYS A 68 18.01 -11.00 3.83
N VAL A 69 17.59 -11.46 4.99
CA VAL A 69 17.31 -10.60 6.14
C VAL A 69 18.65 -10.10 6.70
N ARG A 70 18.97 -8.83 6.48
CA ARG A 70 20.19 -8.19 7.02
C ARG A 70 20.09 -8.04 8.54
N SER A 71 18.98 -7.49 9.00
CA SER A 71 18.72 -7.32 10.43
C SER A 71 17.23 -7.42 10.74
N ALA A 72 16.89 -8.09 11.84
CA ALA A 72 15.52 -8.21 12.32
C ALA A 72 15.49 -8.00 13.83
N GLN A 73 14.70 -7.03 14.27
CA GLN A 73 14.53 -6.71 15.69
C GLN A 73 13.07 -6.84 16.08
N SER A 74 12.78 -7.91 16.82
CA SER A 74 11.49 -8.08 17.45
C SER A 74 11.35 -7.19 18.69
N ILE A 75 10.10 -6.91 19.04
CA ILE A 75 9.76 -6.06 20.19
C ILE A 75 9.90 -6.82 21.51
N GLY A 76 9.69 -8.14 21.51
CA GLY A 76 9.61 -8.91 22.75
C GLY A 76 8.48 -8.39 23.64
N LEU A 77 8.70 -8.14 24.92
CA LEU A 77 7.64 -7.60 25.80
C LEU A 77 7.45 -6.08 25.71
N GLY A 78 8.27 -5.34 24.95
CA GLY A 78 8.13 -3.88 24.81
C GLY A 78 8.97 -3.04 25.78
N PHE A 79 9.74 -3.68 26.67
CA PHE A 79 10.57 -2.97 27.66
C PHE A 79 11.73 -2.20 27.02
N LYS A 80 12.50 -2.84 26.14
CA LYS A 80 13.63 -2.20 25.45
C LYS A 80 13.16 -1.38 24.25
N ARG A 81 12.35 -2.00 23.37
CA ARG A 81 11.89 -1.43 22.10
C ARG A 81 10.38 -1.28 22.08
N GLU A 82 9.87 -0.19 21.50
CA GLU A 82 8.43 0.00 21.27
C GLU A 82 8.00 -0.35 19.84
N ARG A 83 8.97 -0.45 18.91
CA ARG A 83 8.74 -0.73 17.49
C ARG A 83 9.67 -1.84 17.05
N ALA A 84 9.15 -2.70 16.17
CA ALA A 84 9.95 -3.67 15.47
C ALA A 84 10.69 -2.98 14.32
N SER A 85 11.85 -3.53 13.95
CA SER A 85 12.55 -3.14 12.74
C SER A 85 12.94 -4.35 11.93
N LEU A 86 12.90 -4.22 10.61
CA LEU A 86 13.30 -5.26 9.66
C LEU A 86 14.07 -4.59 8.52
N GLU A 87 15.21 -5.15 8.17
CA GLU A 87 16.05 -4.67 7.08
C GLU A 87 16.36 -5.84 6.15
N LEU A 88 16.09 -5.62 4.88
CA LEU A 88 16.28 -6.58 3.80
C LEU A 88 17.47 -6.13 2.97
N GLU A 89 18.30 -7.08 2.56
CA GLU A 89 19.44 -6.88 1.68
C GLU A 89 19.21 -7.72 0.43
N PHE A 90 19.25 -7.08 -0.74
CA PHE A 90 19.07 -7.74 -2.03
C PHE A 90 20.45 -7.93 -2.66
N GLU A 91 20.74 -9.14 -3.14
CA GLU A 91 22.09 -9.55 -3.51
C GLU A 91 22.26 -9.76 -5.02
N ARG A 92 21.26 -10.34 -5.69
CA ARG A 92 21.29 -10.59 -7.13
C ARG A 92 19.89 -10.60 -7.74
N CYS A 93 19.83 -10.31 -9.04
CA CYS A 93 18.64 -10.48 -9.86
C CYS A 93 18.83 -11.67 -10.79
N GLU A 94 17.76 -12.41 -11.04
CA GLU A 94 17.73 -13.58 -11.91
C GLU A 94 16.59 -13.38 -12.92
N LEU A 95 16.92 -13.43 -14.21
CA LEU A 95 15.96 -13.28 -15.30
C LEU A 95 15.05 -14.52 -15.43
N PRO A 96 13.86 -14.38 -16.05
CA PRO A 96 13.08 -15.52 -16.49
C PRO A 96 13.93 -16.43 -17.37
N GLY A 97 14.20 -17.66 -16.92
CA GLY A 97 15.14 -18.59 -17.57
C GLY A 97 16.42 -18.88 -16.79
N GLY A 98 16.62 -18.27 -15.62
CA GLY A 98 17.71 -18.61 -14.69
C GLY A 98 19.04 -17.92 -14.98
N VAL A 99 19.02 -16.87 -15.81
CA VAL A 99 20.23 -16.10 -16.14
C VAL A 99 20.42 -15.00 -15.09
N ASP A 100 21.59 -14.95 -14.46
CA ASP A 100 21.93 -13.89 -13.51
C ASP A 100 22.07 -12.53 -14.21
N LEU A 101 21.44 -11.52 -13.62
CA LEU A 101 21.52 -10.12 -14.03
C LEU A 101 22.21 -9.32 -12.92
N PRO A 102 23.37 -8.70 -13.20
CA PRO A 102 23.99 -7.75 -12.28
C PRO A 102 23.02 -6.61 -11.97
N CYS A 103 22.61 -6.49 -10.71
CA CYS A 103 21.70 -5.46 -10.26
C CYS A 103 22.01 -5.00 -8.84
N GLU A 104 21.78 -3.73 -8.56
CA GLU A 104 21.70 -3.19 -7.22
C GLU A 104 20.24 -2.85 -6.93
N ALA A 105 19.66 -3.52 -5.93
CA ALA A 105 18.27 -3.31 -5.53
C ALA A 105 18.19 -2.75 -4.09
N SER A 106 17.30 -1.78 -3.90
CA SER A 106 17.07 -1.15 -2.60
C SER A 106 15.57 -1.00 -2.33
N LEU A 107 15.16 -1.26 -1.08
CA LEU A 107 13.76 -1.15 -0.68
C LEU A 107 13.36 0.32 -0.56
N VAL A 108 12.35 0.73 -1.34
CA VAL A 108 11.76 2.07 -1.25
C VAL A 108 10.58 2.04 -0.29
N GLN A 109 9.67 1.09 -0.48
CA GLN A 109 8.43 1.02 0.29
C GLN A 109 7.91 -0.41 0.37
N VAL A 110 7.31 -0.76 1.52
CA VAL A 110 6.42 -1.92 1.63
C VAL A 110 5.00 -1.43 1.37
N ASP A 111 4.26 -2.12 0.51
CA ASP A 111 2.92 -1.69 0.10
C ASP A 111 1.88 -1.97 1.17
N ASN A 112 1.94 -1.20 2.26
CA ASN A 112 1.07 -1.37 3.40
C ASN A 112 0.90 -0.06 4.19
N ALA A 113 -0.02 -0.07 5.15
CA ALA A 113 -0.43 1.12 5.90
C ALA A 113 0.08 1.18 7.36
N ARG A 114 0.81 0.17 7.84
CA ARG A 114 1.26 0.06 9.24
C ARG A 114 2.75 0.34 9.33
N GLU A 115 3.52 -0.30 8.46
CA GLU A 115 4.95 -0.16 8.41
C GLU A 115 5.35 1.09 7.61
N ASN A 116 6.50 1.67 7.95
CA ASN A 116 7.10 2.75 7.18
C ASN A 116 8.56 2.42 6.88
N THR A 117 8.99 2.61 5.64
CA THR A 117 10.37 2.43 5.22
C THR A 117 11.12 3.76 5.32
N ASN A 118 12.27 3.78 5.98
CA ASN A 118 13.10 4.97 6.02
C ASN A 118 13.98 5.10 4.76
N LYS A 119 14.73 6.19 4.63
CA LYS A 119 15.66 6.42 3.50
C LYS A 119 16.75 5.35 3.32
N THR A 120 16.99 4.50 4.31
CA THR A 120 18.00 3.44 4.26
C THR A 120 17.38 2.09 3.89
N GLY A 121 16.09 2.02 3.57
CA GLY A 121 15.38 0.76 3.30
C GLY A 121 14.99 -0.05 4.54
N MET A 122 15.18 0.49 5.75
CA MET A 122 14.76 -0.17 6.99
C MET A 122 13.26 0.03 7.23
N ILE A 123 12.56 -1.09 7.35
CA ILE A 123 11.12 -1.18 7.65
C ILE A 123 10.93 -0.99 9.15
N ARG A 124 10.10 -0.03 9.53
CA ARG A 124 9.73 0.27 10.93
C ARG A 124 8.27 -0.09 11.17
N GLY A 125 8.02 -1.01 12.10
CA GLY A 125 6.67 -1.37 12.55
C GLY A 125 5.95 -0.21 13.23
N ILE A 126 4.66 -0.33 13.54
CA ILE A 126 3.88 0.72 14.20
C ILE A 126 4.27 0.94 15.67
N LEU A 127 3.87 2.10 16.20
CA LEU A 127 3.72 2.31 17.64
C LEU A 127 2.32 1.88 18.05
N ALA A 128 2.16 0.66 18.56
CA ALA A 128 0.83 0.12 18.92
C ALA A 128 0.04 1.02 19.88
N ALA A 129 0.74 1.65 20.85
CA ALA A 129 0.11 2.47 21.87
C ALA A 129 -0.24 3.91 21.41
N SER A 130 0.17 4.34 20.21
CA SER A 130 -0.12 5.68 19.68
C SER A 130 -1.18 5.69 18.56
N HIS A 131 -2.10 4.72 18.54
CA HIS A 131 -3.18 4.63 17.55
C HIS A 131 -4.23 5.77 17.71
N PRO A 132 -5.03 6.10 16.67
CA PRO A 132 -6.04 7.18 16.72
C PRO A 132 -7.06 7.05 17.85
N TYR A 133 -7.32 5.84 18.34
CA TYR A 133 -8.21 5.60 19.48
C TYR A 133 -7.63 6.11 20.82
N SER A 134 -6.32 6.32 20.94
CA SER A 134 -5.73 6.98 22.12
C SER A 134 -6.12 8.45 22.20
N TRP A 135 -6.47 9.07 21.07
CA TRP A 135 -6.98 10.44 20.98
C TRP A 135 -8.51 10.50 21.09
N LEU A 136 -9.25 9.57 20.46
CA LEU A 136 -10.72 9.52 20.56
C LEU A 136 -11.23 9.22 21.99
N ASN A 137 -10.46 8.51 22.82
CA ASN A 137 -10.72 8.42 24.27
C ASN A 137 -10.63 9.76 25.01
N GLY A 138 -10.06 10.80 24.40
CA GLY A 138 -10.08 12.17 24.91
C GLY A 138 -11.27 13.02 24.44
N ILE A 139 -12.05 12.57 23.45
CA ILE A 139 -13.10 13.38 22.81
C ILE A 139 -14.51 12.83 23.07
N TRP A 140 -14.66 11.51 23.24
CA TRP A 140 -15.96 10.90 23.56
C TRP A 140 -16.27 10.81 25.06
N TYR A 141 -15.39 11.35 25.90
CA TYR A 141 -15.74 11.78 27.25
C TYR A 141 -16.00 13.29 27.21
N ARG A 142 -17.27 13.71 27.30
CA ARG A 142 -17.58 15.11 27.67
C ARG A 142 -16.83 15.41 28.98
N PRO A 143 -15.91 16.39 29.03
CA PRO A 143 -15.23 16.75 30.25
C PRO A 143 -16.24 17.47 31.15
N LEU A 144 -16.74 16.76 32.17
CA LEU A 144 -17.23 17.43 33.37
C LEU A 144 -16.03 18.05 34.12
N PRO A 145 -16.22 19.06 34.98
CA PRO A 145 -15.18 19.97 35.51
C PRO A 145 -14.06 19.33 36.34
N ALA A 146 -14.00 18.01 36.45
CA ALA A 146 -13.01 17.26 37.23
C ALA A 146 -11.56 17.35 36.69
N LEU A 147 -11.33 18.09 35.60
CA LEU A 147 -9.99 18.40 35.07
C LEU A 147 -9.15 19.34 35.97
N PHE A 148 -9.72 19.86 37.07
CA PHE A 148 -9.04 20.84 37.94
C PHE A 148 -8.63 20.32 39.32
N GLU A 149 -8.92 19.07 39.69
CA GLU A 149 -8.49 18.53 40.98
C GLU A 149 -7.14 17.80 40.87
N LYS A 150 -6.12 18.41 41.48
CA LYS A 150 -4.74 17.90 41.54
C LYS A 150 -4.67 16.71 42.50
N SER A 151 -4.22 15.56 42.02
CA SER A 151 -3.67 14.50 42.88
C SER A 151 -2.13 14.62 42.92
N PRO A 152 -1.47 14.45 44.07
CA PRO A 152 -0.02 14.67 44.21
C PRO A 152 0.86 13.61 43.50
N MET A 153 0.30 12.56 42.90
CA MET A 153 1.06 11.39 42.41
C MET A 153 1.02 11.12 40.90
N GLY A 154 0.60 12.06 40.06
CA GLY A 154 0.98 12.07 38.63
C GLY A 154 0.50 10.91 37.73
N LEU A 155 -0.51 10.13 38.15
CA LEU A 155 -1.12 9.08 37.32
C LEU A 155 -2.30 9.63 36.51
N ILE A 156 -2.04 10.21 35.33
CA ILE A 156 -3.11 10.66 34.41
C ILE A 156 -3.19 9.70 33.22
N GLY A 157 -4.30 8.99 33.15
CA GLY A 157 -4.65 7.88 32.26
C GLY A 157 -5.78 7.10 32.94
N ALA A 158 -6.55 6.26 32.24
CA ALA A 158 -7.78 5.64 32.75
C ALA A 158 -7.71 4.98 34.16
N GLY A 159 -6.52 4.70 34.70
CA GLY A 159 -6.29 4.32 36.09
C GLY A 159 -6.72 5.37 37.14
N GLY A 160 -6.66 6.66 36.82
CA GLY A 160 -7.08 7.74 37.75
C GLY A 160 -8.60 7.79 37.97
N MET A 161 -9.40 7.50 36.93
CA MET A 161 -10.86 7.43 37.07
C MET A 161 -11.35 6.11 37.69
N LEU A 162 -10.62 5.01 37.50
CA LEU A 162 -10.92 3.74 38.17
C LEU A 162 -10.86 3.92 39.70
N HIS A 163 -9.90 4.71 40.20
CA HIS A 163 -9.77 5.00 41.62
C HIS A 163 -10.85 5.95 42.18
N ALA A 164 -11.35 6.88 41.37
CA ALA A 164 -12.11 8.03 41.89
C ALA A 164 -13.63 7.81 42.04
N LYS A 165 -14.26 6.84 41.35
CA LYS A 165 -15.71 6.60 41.52
C LYS A 165 -16.19 5.13 41.54
N MET A 166 -15.37 4.12 41.25
CA MET A 166 -15.83 2.72 41.19
C MET A 166 -14.92 1.65 41.81
N ALA A 167 -13.74 2.00 42.36
CA ALA A 167 -12.82 1.02 42.96
C ALA A 167 -12.97 0.87 44.48
N SER A 168 -14.15 0.48 44.97
CA SER A 168 -14.22 -0.23 46.27
C SER A 168 -14.11 -1.75 46.10
N ASN A 169 -14.29 -2.28 44.87
CA ASN A 169 -14.26 -3.72 44.61
C ASN A 169 -13.21 -4.10 43.54
N PRO A 170 -12.13 -4.83 43.90
CA PRO A 170 -11.07 -5.23 42.98
C PRO A 170 -11.56 -6.16 41.86
N ILE A 171 -12.63 -6.93 42.07
CA ILE A 171 -13.19 -7.84 41.05
C ILE A 171 -13.86 -7.04 39.92
N ALA A 172 -14.58 -5.97 40.25
CA ALA A 172 -15.20 -5.10 39.26
C ALA A 172 -14.14 -4.37 38.40
N ALA A 173 -13.06 -3.91 39.02
CA ALA A 173 -11.92 -3.32 38.33
C ALA A 173 -11.25 -4.33 37.37
N VAL A 174 -11.05 -5.57 37.81
CA VAL A 174 -10.53 -6.66 36.97
C VAL A 174 -11.50 -6.97 35.81
N GLY A 175 -12.81 -6.96 36.05
CA GLY A 175 -13.83 -7.15 35.01
C GLY A 175 -13.83 -6.06 33.94
N ILE A 176 -13.67 -4.78 34.33
CA ILE A 176 -13.60 -3.64 33.41
C ILE A 176 -12.30 -3.66 32.60
N VAL A 177 -11.16 -3.90 33.26
CA VAL A 177 -9.88 -4.04 32.56
C VAL A 177 -9.91 -5.25 31.63
N GLY A 178 -10.41 -6.39 32.10
CA GLY A 178 -10.57 -7.62 31.32
C GLY A 178 -11.46 -7.43 30.09
N SER A 179 -12.61 -6.78 30.23
CA SER A 179 -13.53 -6.49 29.12
C SER A 179 -12.91 -5.53 28.09
N ARG A 180 -12.20 -4.48 28.54
CA ARG A 180 -11.44 -3.59 27.65
C ARG A 180 -10.33 -4.35 26.91
N LEU A 181 -9.60 -5.22 27.61
CA LEU A 181 -8.55 -6.05 27.01
C LEU A 181 -9.10 -7.03 25.97
N LEU A 182 -10.31 -7.54 26.18
CA LEU A 182 -11.03 -8.44 25.28
C LEU A 182 -11.63 -7.73 24.05
N LEU A 183 -12.25 -6.57 24.25
CA LEU A 183 -12.98 -5.84 23.21
C LEU A 183 -12.05 -5.05 22.28
N TYR A 184 -10.98 -4.47 22.80
CA TYR A 184 -10.06 -3.61 22.06
C TYR A 184 -8.68 -4.24 22.00
N ARG A 185 -8.39 -5.11 21.01
CA ARG A 185 -7.03 -5.65 20.86
C ARG A 185 -6.09 -4.54 20.39
N LEU A 186 -4.93 -4.40 21.06
CA LEU A 186 -3.89 -3.54 20.52
C LEU A 186 -3.43 -4.06 19.16
N PRO A 187 -3.11 -3.17 18.21
CA PRO A 187 -2.44 -3.55 16.98
C PRO A 187 -1.16 -4.34 17.29
N GLU A 188 -0.90 -5.45 16.61
CA GLU A 188 0.32 -6.26 16.86
C GLU A 188 1.57 -5.51 16.35
N PRO A 189 2.47 -5.01 17.20
CA PRO A 189 3.50 -4.09 16.73
C PRO A 189 4.68 -4.78 16.00
N GLU A 190 4.66 -6.10 15.89
CA GLU A 190 5.64 -6.85 15.09
C GLU A 190 5.38 -6.66 13.60
N ILE A 191 6.46 -6.77 12.82
CA ILE A 191 6.39 -6.73 11.35
C ILE A 191 6.18 -8.17 10.88
N GLU A 192 5.12 -8.39 10.10
CA GLU A 192 4.80 -9.68 9.49
C GLU A 192 4.50 -9.45 8.01
N LEU A 193 5.39 -9.90 7.12
CA LEU A 193 5.26 -9.81 5.67
C LEU A 193 5.08 -11.22 5.10
N PRO A 194 3.83 -11.68 4.90
CA PRO A 194 3.57 -12.98 4.30
C PRO A 194 3.99 -13.05 2.83
N SER A 195 4.02 -14.26 2.28
CA SER A 195 4.12 -14.47 0.83
C SER A 195 2.98 -13.73 0.15
N GLY A 196 3.27 -13.09 -0.98
CA GLY A 196 2.36 -12.20 -1.71
C GLY A 196 2.46 -10.72 -1.31
N THR A 197 3.24 -10.35 -0.28
CA THR A 197 3.41 -8.93 0.11
C THR A 197 4.04 -8.13 -1.02
N ASP A 198 3.38 -7.06 -1.46
CA ASP A 198 3.92 -6.18 -2.50
C ASP A 198 4.93 -5.17 -1.90
N LEU A 199 5.99 -4.92 -2.67
CA LEU A 199 7.12 -4.05 -2.37
C LEU A 199 7.33 -3.10 -3.56
N VAL A 200 7.88 -1.93 -3.28
CA VAL A 200 8.45 -1.03 -4.29
C VAL A 200 9.95 -1.03 -4.10
N LEU A 201 10.67 -1.42 -5.15
CA LEU A 201 12.12 -1.51 -5.17
C LEU A 201 12.68 -0.47 -6.15
N ARG A 202 13.78 0.16 -5.76
CA ARG A 202 14.62 0.94 -6.66
C ARG A 202 15.74 0.02 -7.13
N ILE A 203 15.79 -0.25 -8.43
CA ILE A 203 16.72 -1.20 -9.01
C ILE A 203 17.53 -0.51 -10.10
N GLU A 204 18.83 -0.68 -10.02
CA GLU A 204 19.80 -0.28 -11.03
C GLU A 204 20.41 -1.55 -11.60
N ALA A 205 20.23 -1.80 -12.89
CA ALA A 205 20.68 -3.04 -13.53
C ALA A 205 21.23 -2.77 -14.92
N ASP A 206 22.25 -3.52 -15.32
CA ASP A 206 22.77 -3.47 -16.68
C ASP A 206 21.92 -4.38 -17.58
N THR A 207 20.96 -3.78 -18.28
CA THR A 207 20.01 -4.50 -19.14
C THR A 207 20.52 -4.68 -20.57
N ALA A 208 21.82 -4.43 -20.82
CA ALA A 208 22.43 -4.62 -22.14
C ALA A 208 22.23 -6.04 -22.67
N GLY A 209 21.45 -6.17 -23.75
CA GLY A 209 21.17 -7.47 -24.39
C GLY A 209 20.07 -8.30 -23.72
N VAL A 210 19.39 -7.77 -22.69
CA VAL A 210 18.19 -8.40 -22.13
C VAL A 210 17.04 -8.20 -23.12
N THR A 211 16.36 -9.29 -23.48
CA THR A 211 15.16 -9.19 -24.33
C THR A 211 14.04 -8.54 -23.51
N PRO A 212 13.38 -7.50 -24.03
CA PRO A 212 12.25 -6.87 -23.34
C PRO A 212 11.15 -7.88 -23.00
N ASP A 213 10.32 -7.53 -22.03
CA ASP A 213 9.14 -8.29 -21.62
C ASP A 213 8.31 -8.76 -22.85
N GLN A 214 8.13 -10.08 -22.98
CA GLN A 214 7.38 -10.67 -24.10
C GLN A 214 5.88 -10.33 -24.05
N GLN A 215 5.36 -9.88 -22.90
CA GLN A 215 4.01 -9.35 -22.73
C GLN A 215 3.98 -7.81 -22.72
N GLY A 216 4.85 -7.16 -23.50
CA GLY A 216 4.86 -5.71 -23.68
C GLY A 216 3.58 -5.15 -24.31
N GLU A 217 3.53 -3.83 -24.44
CA GLU A 217 2.43 -3.12 -25.08
C GLU A 217 2.25 -3.61 -26.53
N ASN A 218 1.03 -3.99 -26.91
CA ASN A 218 0.71 -4.50 -28.25
C ASN A 218 -0.63 -3.90 -28.74
N PRO A 219 -0.63 -2.68 -29.29
CA PRO A 219 -1.84 -2.03 -29.81
C PRO A 219 -2.44 -2.76 -31.01
N ASP A 220 -1.63 -3.46 -31.81
CA ASP A 220 -2.08 -4.18 -33.01
C ASP A 220 -2.93 -5.41 -32.67
N SER A 221 -2.95 -5.84 -31.41
CA SER A 221 -3.84 -6.90 -30.93
C SER A 221 -5.30 -6.45 -30.78
N PHE A 222 -5.59 -5.15 -30.95
CA PHE A 222 -6.93 -4.59 -30.78
C PHE A 222 -7.47 -4.00 -32.09
N ASP A 223 -8.77 -4.13 -32.28
CA ASP A 223 -9.50 -3.51 -33.39
C ASP A 223 -9.46 -1.98 -33.28
N GLN A 224 -9.06 -1.30 -34.35
CA GLN A 224 -8.94 0.16 -34.36
C GLN A 224 -10.30 0.84 -34.12
N ALA A 225 -11.41 0.28 -34.63
CA ALA A 225 -12.73 0.85 -34.40
C ALA A 225 -13.10 0.86 -32.90
N LEU A 226 -12.74 -0.22 -32.19
CA LEU A 226 -12.89 -0.31 -30.75
C LEU A 226 -12.02 0.73 -30.02
N LEU A 227 -10.75 0.86 -30.41
CA LEU A 227 -9.83 1.82 -29.80
C LEU A 227 -10.31 3.27 -29.99
N ASP A 228 -10.81 3.60 -31.18
CA ASP A 228 -11.37 4.91 -31.51
C ASP A 228 -12.60 5.25 -30.65
N GLU A 229 -13.51 4.30 -30.49
CA GLU A 229 -14.71 4.49 -29.66
C GLU A 229 -14.35 4.59 -28.16
N LEU A 230 -13.34 3.84 -27.70
CA LEU A 230 -12.82 3.95 -26.34
C LEU A 230 -12.17 5.31 -26.06
N ARG A 231 -11.54 5.95 -27.06
CA ARG A 231 -11.00 7.32 -26.91
C ARG A 231 -12.11 8.33 -26.62
N ALA A 232 -13.30 8.13 -27.17
CA ALA A 232 -14.43 9.03 -27.02
C ALA A 232 -15.19 8.86 -25.69
N GLN A 233 -14.96 7.78 -24.95
CA GLN A 233 -15.69 7.50 -23.71
C GLN A 233 -15.39 8.54 -22.61
N PRO A 234 -16.42 8.98 -21.86
CA PRO A 234 -16.23 9.84 -20.69
C PRO A 234 -15.26 9.23 -19.69
N ALA A 235 -14.41 10.06 -19.07
CA ALA A 235 -13.50 9.64 -18.01
C ALA A 235 -14.06 9.87 -16.61
N GLU A 236 -15.04 10.76 -16.46
CA GLU A 236 -15.51 11.23 -15.16
C GLU A 236 -16.48 10.25 -14.50
N THR A 237 -16.39 10.12 -13.18
CA THR A 237 -17.39 9.42 -12.36
C THR A 237 -18.05 10.41 -11.40
N ALA A 238 -19.25 10.05 -10.91
CA ALA A 238 -20.06 10.92 -10.06
C ALA A 238 -20.42 10.25 -8.73
N MET A 239 -20.61 11.07 -7.70
CA MET A 239 -21.21 10.65 -6.44
C MET A 239 -22.75 10.54 -6.57
N ALA A 240 -23.41 9.99 -5.56
CA ALA A 240 -24.87 9.84 -5.54
C ALA A 240 -25.63 11.18 -5.65
N ASP A 241 -25.03 12.29 -5.24
CA ASP A 241 -25.57 13.65 -5.37
C ASP A 241 -25.23 14.31 -6.71
N ARG A 242 -24.69 13.54 -7.67
CA ARG A 242 -24.24 13.97 -9.01
C ARG A 242 -23.06 14.94 -9.02
N THR A 243 -22.36 15.10 -7.89
CA THR A 243 -21.09 15.82 -7.88
C THR A 243 -19.98 14.96 -8.48
N ALA A 244 -19.02 15.60 -9.16
CA ALA A 244 -17.86 14.90 -9.72
C ALA A 244 -17.02 14.25 -8.60
N ALA A 245 -16.60 13.01 -8.82
CA ALA A 245 -15.69 12.29 -7.95
C ALA A 245 -14.24 12.39 -8.47
N ASP A 246 -13.28 12.19 -7.56
CA ASP A 246 -11.85 12.20 -7.89
C ASP A 246 -11.42 10.91 -8.62
N ASP A 247 -12.21 9.84 -8.56
CA ASP A 247 -11.99 8.62 -9.31
C ASP A 247 -12.34 8.83 -10.79
N ILE A 248 -11.38 8.59 -11.68
CA ILE A 248 -11.59 8.67 -13.13
C ILE A 248 -11.37 7.32 -13.80
N VAL A 249 -12.06 7.08 -14.91
CA VAL A 249 -11.92 5.88 -15.75
C VAL A 249 -10.57 5.92 -16.46
N ASN A 250 -9.68 5.01 -16.06
CA ASN A 250 -8.30 4.91 -16.54
C ASN A 250 -7.93 3.51 -17.05
N MET A 251 -8.87 2.55 -17.03
CA MET A 251 -8.71 1.20 -17.58
C MET A 251 -9.94 0.75 -18.37
N ALA A 252 -9.75 -0.16 -19.32
CA ALA A 252 -10.82 -0.86 -20.04
C ALA A 252 -10.43 -2.33 -20.19
N PHE A 253 -11.34 -3.26 -19.87
CA PHE A 253 -11.07 -4.69 -19.97
C PHE A 253 -11.96 -5.37 -21.00
N LEU A 254 -11.34 -6.24 -21.80
CA LEU A 254 -12.01 -7.17 -22.71
C LEU A 254 -11.95 -8.58 -22.12
N GLY A 255 -13.11 -9.15 -21.85
CA GLY A 255 -13.23 -10.49 -21.28
C GLY A 255 -14.60 -10.70 -20.64
N THR A 256 -14.92 -11.95 -20.32
CA THR A 256 -16.14 -12.25 -19.59
C THR A 256 -16.01 -11.85 -18.12
N LYS A 257 -17.15 -11.61 -17.48
CA LYS A 257 -17.24 -11.32 -16.05
C LYS A 257 -16.51 -12.36 -15.21
N GLU A 258 -16.67 -13.64 -15.56
CA GLU A 258 -16.09 -14.78 -14.86
C GLU A 258 -14.56 -14.77 -14.97
N CYS A 259 -14.01 -14.50 -16.15
CA CYS A 259 -12.56 -14.47 -16.34
C CYS A 259 -11.94 -13.27 -15.63
N LEU A 260 -12.61 -12.11 -15.62
CA LEU A 260 -12.20 -10.96 -14.81
C LEU A 260 -12.11 -11.30 -13.33
N ILE A 261 -13.20 -11.84 -12.75
CA ILE A 261 -13.21 -12.23 -11.32
C ILE A 261 -12.07 -13.21 -11.01
N ARG A 262 -11.82 -14.18 -11.89
CA ARG A 262 -10.72 -15.16 -11.71
C ARG A 262 -9.35 -14.49 -11.80
N ALA A 263 -9.12 -13.63 -12.79
CA ALA A 263 -7.85 -12.93 -12.98
C ALA A 263 -7.52 -12.03 -11.78
N PHE A 264 -8.48 -11.23 -11.33
CA PHE A 264 -8.33 -10.40 -10.13
C PHE A 264 -8.06 -11.25 -8.88
N LYS A 265 -8.79 -12.36 -8.69
CA LYS A 265 -8.57 -13.27 -7.56
C LYS A 265 -7.16 -13.88 -7.59
N ALA A 266 -6.69 -14.34 -8.75
CA ALA A 266 -5.35 -14.90 -8.92
C ALA A 266 -4.25 -13.85 -8.62
N ALA A 267 -4.49 -12.59 -8.99
CA ALA A 267 -3.62 -11.46 -8.71
C ALA A 267 -3.65 -10.97 -7.23
N GLY A 268 -4.42 -11.63 -6.36
CA GLY A 268 -4.54 -11.31 -4.94
C GLY A 268 -5.54 -10.20 -4.62
N TRP A 269 -6.40 -9.83 -5.56
CA TRP A 269 -7.51 -8.90 -5.34
C TRP A 269 -8.76 -9.63 -4.87
N THR A 270 -9.56 -8.96 -4.06
CA THR A 270 -10.79 -9.53 -3.49
C THR A 270 -12.00 -8.66 -3.83
N ALA A 271 -13.11 -9.29 -4.19
CA ALA A 271 -14.36 -8.58 -4.41
C ALA A 271 -14.83 -7.90 -3.11
N ALA A 272 -15.23 -6.63 -3.21
CA ALA A 272 -15.76 -5.89 -2.07
C ALA A 272 -17.14 -6.40 -1.67
N GLU A 273 -17.39 -6.54 -0.36
CA GLU A 273 -18.75 -6.80 0.14
C GLU A 273 -19.64 -5.57 -0.08
N PRO A 274 -20.96 -5.73 -0.28
CA PRO A 274 -21.87 -4.61 -0.36
C PRO A 274 -21.93 -3.84 0.97
N LEU A 275 -22.10 -2.52 0.89
CA LEU A 275 -22.25 -1.67 2.08
C LEU A 275 -23.62 -1.89 2.73
N ASN A 276 -23.64 -2.44 3.94
CA ASN A 276 -24.82 -2.60 4.79
C ASN A 276 -24.44 -2.43 6.27
N ALA A 277 -25.42 -2.41 7.18
CA ALA A 277 -25.17 -2.16 8.61
C ALA A 277 -24.16 -3.17 9.22
N ARG A 278 -24.20 -4.43 8.78
CA ARG A 278 -23.30 -5.47 9.26
C ARG A 278 -21.87 -5.23 8.78
N THR A 279 -21.68 -4.97 7.48
CA THR A 279 -20.35 -4.70 6.89
C THR A 279 -19.77 -3.40 7.41
N PHE A 280 -20.58 -2.36 7.60
CA PHE A 280 -20.19 -1.11 8.26
C PHE A 280 -19.63 -1.34 9.67
N SER A 281 -20.31 -2.14 10.51
CA SER A 281 -19.81 -2.46 11.85
C SER A 281 -18.48 -3.23 11.84
N ARG A 282 -18.29 -4.12 10.86
CA ARG A 282 -17.01 -4.85 10.64
C ARG A 282 -15.91 -3.91 10.18
N THR A 283 -16.20 -2.99 9.26
CA THR A 283 -15.29 -1.93 8.80
C THR A 283 -14.85 -1.07 9.96
N TYR A 284 -15.80 -0.57 10.75
CA TYR A 284 -15.51 0.22 11.94
C TYR A 284 -14.57 -0.53 12.90
N LYS A 285 -14.88 -1.80 13.20
CA LYS A 285 -14.03 -2.65 14.04
C LYS A 285 -12.63 -2.86 13.47
N ALA A 286 -12.49 -3.02 12.16
CA ALA A 286 -11.21 -3.20 11.48
C ALA A 286 -10.36 -1.91 11.52
N VAL A 287 -10.97 -0.74 11.28
CA VAL A 287 -10.31 0.57 11.40
C VAL A 287 -9.76 0.79 12.81
N ILE A 288 -10.59 0.61 13.84
CA ILE A 288 -10.16 0.87 15.24
C ILE A 288 -9.07 -0.09 15.71
N SER A 289 -9.06 -1.32 15.20
CA SER A 289 -8.11 -2.35 15.62
C SER A 289 -6.87 -2.46 14.73
N MET A 290 -6.77 -1.62 13.68
CA MET A 290 -5.73 -1.69 12.64
C MET A 290 -5.51 -3.13 12.12
N HIS A 291 -6.63 -3.85 11.95
CA HIS A 291 -6.65 -5.21 11.42
C HIS A 291 -7.06 -5.20 9.95
N THR A 292 -6.63 -6.22 9.22
CA THR A 292 -6.99 -6.41 7.81
C THR A 292 -8.48 -6.76 7.70
N TYR A 293 -9.19 -6.08 6.80
CA TYR A 293 -10.52 -6.48 6.33
C TYR A 293 -10.50 -6.46 4.80
N VAL A 294 -10.12 -7.61 4.24
CA VAL A 294 -9.77 -7.78 2.82
C VAL A 294 -10.97 -7.55 1.89
N SER A 295 -12.19 -7.73 2.38
CA SER A 295 -13.45 -7.59 1.62
C SER A 295 -14.29 -6.37 2.06
N ALA A 296 -13.68 -5.34 2.66
CA ALA A 296 -14.40 -4.16 3.14
C ALA A 296 -15.22 -3.46 2.03
N PRO A 297 -16.43 -2.94 2.35
CA PRO A 297 -17.22 -2.19 1.39
C PRO A 297 -16.53 -0.89 0.97
N VAL A 298 -16.82 -0.46 -0.25
CA VAL A 298 -16.34 0.79 -0.86
C VAL A 298 -17.56 1.68 -1.16
N SER A 299 -17.38 3.01 -1.13
CA SER A 299 -18.43 3.93 -1.54
C SER A 299 -18.85 3.70 -2.99
N ALA A 300 -20.16 3.75 -3.23
CA ALA A 300 -20.74 3.69 -4.56
C ALA A 300 -20.39 4.97 -5.33
N LEU A 301 -19.88 4.79 -6.55
CA LEU A 301 -19.70 5.84 -7.55
C LEU A 301 -20.50 5.46 -8.79
N TYR A 302 -20.90 6.46 -9.56
CA TYR A 302 -21.72 6.31 -10.75
C TYR A 302 -20.90 6.62 -11.98
N TYR A 303 -21.04 5.78 -12.99
CA TYR A 303 -20.58 6.05 -14.35
C TYR A 303 -21.82 6.10 -15.23
N GLU A 304 -22.10 7.25 -15.85
CA GLU A 304 -23.32 7.47 -16.64
C GLU A 304 -24.61 7.00 -15.89
N ASP A 305 -24.77 7.46 -14.65
CA ASP A 305 -25.89 7.09 -13.77
C ASP A 305 -26.01 5.58 -13.43
N ARG A 306 -25.00 4.76 -13.76
CA ARG A 306 -24.95 3.32 -13.43
C ARG A 306 -23.97 3.03 -12.28
N LEU A 307 -24.38 2.14 -11.39
CA LEU A 307 -23.52 1.60 -10.34
C LEU A 307 -22.53 0.58 -10.92
N PRO A 308 -21.33 0.44 -10.32
CA PRO A 308 -20.38 -0.58 -10.74
C PRO A 308 -20.95 -1.96 -10.47
N GLU A 309 -20.75 -2.86 -11.42
CA GLU A 309 -21.17 -4.25 -11.26
C GLU A 309 -20.10 -5.07 -10.53
N LEU A 310 -18.83 -4.73 -10.72
CA LEU A 310 -17.70 -5.34 -10.02
C LEU A 310 -16.88 -4.28 -9.29
N VAL A 311 -16.49 -4.59 -8.06
CA VAL A 311 -15.57 -3.77 -7.28
C VAL A 311 -14.53 -4.69 -6.65
N PHE A 312 -13.27 -4.49 -7.01
CA PHE A 312 -12.14 -5.23 -6.44
C PHE A 312 -11.33 -4.33 -5.53
N GLN A 313 -10.76 -4.91 -4.48
CA GLN A 313 -9.83 -4.23 -3.62
C GLN A 313 -8.64 -5.12 -3.27
N LYS A 314 -7.52 -4.48 -2.96
CA LYS A 314 -6.33 -5.14 -2.43
C LYS A 314 -5.74 -4.31 -1.29
N SER A 315 -5.50 -4.99 -0.17
CA SER A 315 -5.03 -4.41 1.08
C SER A 315 -4.18 -5.43 1.81
N PHE A 316 -2.97 -5.04 2.23
CA PHE A 316 -2.08 -5.95 2.94
C PHE A 316 -2.29 -5.96 4.45
N ASN A 317 -2.77 -4.88 5.07
CA ASN A 317 -2.90 -4.85 6.54
C ASN A 317 -4.00 -3.98 7.14
N THR A 318 -4.34 -2.81 6.59
CA THR A 318 -5.41 -1.97 7.14
C THR A 318 -6.17 -1.26 6.04
N LEU A 319 -7.28 -0.63 6.42
CA LEU A 319 -8.11 0.17 5.52
C LEU A 319 -7.54 1.57 5.24
N ALA A 320 -6.41 1.94 5.84
CA ALA A 320 -5.82 3.27 5.68
C ALA A 320 -5.04 3.45 4.36
N LYS A 321 -4.56 2.35 3.78
CA LYS A 321 -4.11 2.31 2.38
C LYS A 321 -4.69 1.10 1.69
N ARG A 322 -5.30 1.33 0.53
CA ARG A 322 -5.97 0.29 -0.24
C ARG A 322 -5.90 0.63 -1.72
N HIS A 323 -5.73 -0.41 -2.51
CA HIS A 323 -5.94 -0.37 -3.94
C HIS A 323 -7.38 -0.76 -4.21
N HIS A 324 -8.08 -0.05 -5.08
CA HIS A 324 -9.40 -0.45 -5.52
C HIS A 324 -9.64 -0.10 -6.97
N ILE A 325 -10.46 -0.93 -7.61
CA ILE A 325 -10.93 -0.69 -8.96
C ILE A 325 -12.42 -0.99 -9.03
N ARG A 326 -13.18 -0.07 -9.63
CA ARG A 326 -14.61 -0.23 -9.92
C ARG A 326 -14.78 -0.45 -11.40
N LEU A 327 -15.59 -1.43 -11.80
CA LEU A 327 -15.84 -1.78 -13.19
C LEU A 327 -17.31 -1.64 -13.56
N TRP A 328 -17.57 -1.02 -14.71
CA TRP A 328 -18.88 -0.86 -15.31
C TRP A 328 -18.91 -1.53 -16.70
N PRO A 329 -19.90 -2.38 -16.98
CA PRO A 329 -20.08 -2.92 -18.33
C PRO A 329 -20.70 -1.86 -19.25
N VAL A 330 -20.09 -1.67 -20.41
CA VAL A 330 -20.54 -0.75 -21.46
C VAL A 330 -20.46 -1.48 -22.80
N GLU A 331 -21.46 -1.29 -23.65
CA GLU A 331 -21.43 -1.80 -25.02
C GLU A 331 -20.68 -0.81 -25.91
N ILE A 332 -19.57 -1.26 -26.50
CA ILE A 332 -18.68 -0.45 -27.35
C ILE A 332 -18.35 -1.31 -28.57
N ALA A 333 -18.51 -0.78 -29.79
CA ALA A 333 -18.24 -1.52 -31.03
C ALA A 333 -18.90 -2.91 -31.09
N GLY A 334 -20.13 -3.03 -30.56
CA GLY A 334 -20.92 -4.27 -30.56
C GLY A 334 -20.45 -5.36 -29.59
N ARG A 335 -19.59 -5.02 -28.61
CA ARG A 335 -19.12 -5.94 -27.56
C ARG A 335 -19.18 -5.29 -26.18
N THR A 336 -19.39 -6.12 -25.15
CA THR A 336 -19.29 -5.68 -23.76
C THR A 336 -17.84 -5.41 -23.38
N VAL A 337 -17.54 -4.18 -23.00
CA VAL A 337 -16.27 -3.72 -22.44
C VAL A 337 -16.46 -3.27 -21.00
N TRP A 338 -15.51 -3.61 -20.13
CA TRP A 338 -15.55 -3.21 -18.73
C TRP A 338 -14.70 -1.98 -18.52
N LEU A 339 -15.32 -0.81 -18.42
CA LEU A 339 -14.63 0.43 -18.08
C LEU A 339 -14.30 0.44 -16.59
N GLY A 340 -13.07 0.82 -16.25
CA GLY A 340 -12.51 0.72 -14.92
C GLY A 340 -11.95 2.03 -14.40
N ALA A 341 -12.32 2.37 -13.16
CA ALA A 341 -11.71 3.46 -12.40
C ALA A 341 -10.84 2.86 -11.29
N ALA A 342 -9.52 2.84 -11.51
CA ALA A 342 -8.53 2.34 -10.57
C ALA A 342 -7.92 3.49 -9.77
N THR A 343 -8.02 3.42 -8.45
CA THR A 343 -7.52 4.45 -7.52
C THR A 343 -6.89 3.84 -6.26
N HIS A 344 -5.92 4.55 -5.70
CA HIS A 344 -5.20 4.14 -4.49
C HIS A 344 -5.52 5.08 -3.32
N ASP A 345 -6.11 4.55 -2.26
CA ASP A 345 -6.25 5.28 -1.00
C ASP A 345 -4.87 5.37 -0.30
N VAL A 346 -4.40 6.59 0.01
CA VAL A 346 -3.13 6.82 0.74
C VAL A 346 -3.33 7.21 2.20
N ALA A 347 -4.54 7.64 2.58
CA ALA A 347 -4.88 7.98 3.98
C ALA A 347 -6.39 7.96 4.23
N ILE A 348 -6.77 7.90 5.51
CA ILE A 348 -8.14 8.18 5.97
C ILE A 348 -8.17 9.61 6.54
N THR A 349 -9.13 10.40 6.07
CA THR A 349 -9.47 11.73 6.58
C THR A 349 -10.84 11.68 7.22
N PHE A 350 -11.07 12.48 8.26
CA PHE A 350 -12.39 12.64 8.87
C PHE A 350 -12.92 14.03 8.53
N ASP A 351 -14.01 14.09 7.77
CA ASP A 351 -14.74 15.32 7.53
C ASP A 351 -15.67 15.60 8.71
N TRP A 352 -15.27 16.55 9.55
CA TRP A 352 -16.02 16.97 10.74
C TRP A 352 -17.32 17.69 10.41
N GLY A 353 -17.45 18.29 9.21
CA GLY A 353 -18.66 19.00 8.79
C GLY A 353 -19.78 18.06 8.37
N ARG A 354 -19.43 16.90 7.79
CA ARG A 354 -20.39 15.87 7.33
C ARG A 354 -20.43 14.62 8.23
N MET A 355 -19.61 14.59 9.28
CA MET A 355 -19.38 13.41 10.13
C MET A 355 -19.03 12.14 9.33
N ASN A 356 -18.34 12.32 8.20
CA ASN A 356 -18.02 11.25 7.26
C ASN A 356 -16.52 10.93 7.25
N VAL A 357 -16.20 9.65 7.12
CA VAL A 357 -14.84 9.18 6.89
C VAL A 357 -14.58 9.24 5.38
N THR A 358 -13.67 10.10 4.93
CA THR A 358 -13.29 10.24 3.53
C THR A 358 -11.88 9.71 3.31
N HIS A 359 -11.64 8.96 2.25
CA HIS A 359 -10.30 8.52 1.91
C HIS A 359 -9.59 9.60 1.09
N ARG A 360 -8.28 9.76 1.31
CA ARG A 360 -7.44 10.59 0.45
C ARG A 360 -6.82 9.68 -0.61
N ILE A 361 -7.10 9.96 -1.87
CA ILE A 361 -6.59 9.21 -3.02
C ILE A 361 -5.16 9.68 -3.37
N ASP A 362 -4.32 8.79 -3.90
CA ASP A 362 -3.05 9.14 -4.52
C ASP A 362 -3.32 10.02 -5.75
N ARG A 363 -2.72 11.20 -5.76
CA ARG A 363 -2.85 12.15 -6.85
C ARG A 363 -2.35 11.56 -8.17
N HIS A 364 -1.32 10.69 -8.15
CA HIS A 364 -0.76 10.07 -9.34
C HIS A 364 -1.48 8.78 -9.71
N ILE A 365 -2.71 8.90 -10.21
CA ILE A 365 -3.57 7.75 -10.52
C ILE A 365 -3.00 6.79 -11.58
N ASP A 366 -2.08 7.26 -12.43
CA ASP A 366 -1.42 6.42 -13.44
C ASP A 366 -0.51 5.35 -12.80
N ARG A 367 -0.04 5.59 -11.57
CA ARG A 367 0.67 4.59 -10.77
C ARG A 367 -0.27 3.44 -10.41
N GLU A 368 -1.53 3.74 -10.10
CA GLU A 368 -2.52 2.71 -9.79
C GLU A 368 -2.93 1.92 -11.02
N ARG A 369 -3.10 2.59 -12.18
CA ARG A 369 -3.29 1.92 -13.47
C ARG A 369 -2.17 0.92 -13.74
N SER A 370 -0.92 1.34 -13.52
CA SER A 370 0.27 0.49 -13.67
C SER A 370 0.27 -0.66 -12.65
N LYS A 371 -0.14 -0.41 -11.39
CA LYS A 371 -0.26 -1.44 -10.36
C LYS A 371 -1.25 -2.54 -10.73
N VAL A 372 -2.47 -2.17 -11.17
CA VAL A 372 -3.50 -3.13 -11.58
C VAL A 372 -3.02 -3.95 -12.78
N LEU A 373 -2.46 -3.30 -13.80
CA LEU A 373 -1.90 -3.99 -14.96
C LEU A 373 -0.81 -4.98 -14.55
N ASN A 374 0.16 -4.54 -13.74
CA ASN A 374 1.26 -5.38 -13.27
C ASN A 374 0.79 -6.58 -12.45
N ASP A 375 -0.24 -6.38 -11.63
CA ASP A 375 -0.86 -7.44 -10.86
C ASP A 375 -1.59 -8.46 -11.72
N LEU A 376 -2.30 -8.03 -12.78
CA LEU A 376 -3.04 -8.95 -13.65
C LEU A 376 -2.14 -9.72 -14.62
N MET A 377 -1.00 -9.14 -15.01
CA MET A 377 -0.01 -9.81 -15.85
C MET A 377 0.70 -10.96 -15.13
N GLU A 378 0.67 -11.01 -13.79
CA GLU A 378 1.23 -12.09 -12.97
C GLU A 378 0.10 -12.78 -12.18
N PRO A 379 -0.35 -14.00 -12.55
CA PRO A 379 0.41 -15.09 -13.18
C PRO A 379 0.02 -15.38 -14.65
N HIS A 380 0.06 -14.40 -15.55
CA HIS A 380 -0.43 -14.47 -16.94
C HIS A 380 -1.97 -14.32 -17.09
N GLY A 381 -2.61 -13.43 -16.34
CA GLY A 381 -4.04 -13.14 -16.52
C GLY A 381 -4.39 -12.30 -17.75
N VAL A 382 -3.38 -11.79 -18.47
CA VAL A 382 -3.52 -10.88 -19.61
C VAL A 382 -2.99 -11.53 -20.89
N SER A 383 -3.74 -11.43 -21.99
CA SER A 383 -3.31 -11.89 -23.32
C SER A 383 -2.65 -10.78 -24.13
N ALA A 384 -3.16 -9.56 -24.03
CA ALA A 384 -2.61 -8.37 -24.67
C ALA A 384 -3.03 -7.11 -23.88
N TRP A 385 -2.25 -6.04 -23.99
CA TRP A 385 -2.63 -4.73 -23.46
C TRP A 385 -2.06 -3.60 -24.32
N ALA A 386 -2.72 -2.44 -24.28
CA ALA A 386 -2.30 -1.24 -25.02
C ALA A 386 -2.63 0.03 -24.23
N LEU A 387 -1.85 1.08 -24.41
CA LEU A 387 -2.12 2.38 -23.83
C LEU A 387 -2.73 3.31 -24.87
N VAL A 388 -4.00 3.67 -24.68
CA VAL A 388 -4.74 4.53 -25.59
C VAL A 388 -4.68 5.96 -25.08
N ALA A 389 -3.93 6.82 -25.78
CA ALA A 389 -3.83 8.23 -25.42
C ALA A 389 -5.15 8.98 -25.63
N ARG A 390 -5.58 9.73 -24.62
CA ARG A 390 -6.73 10.67 -24.67
C ARG A 390 -6.26 12.04 -24.18
N GLN A 391 -5.64 12.80 -25.07
CA GLN A 391 -4.94 14.04 -24.70
C GLN A 391 -5.87 15.10 -24.08
N ASP A 392 -7.14 15.11 -24.48
CA ASP A 392 -8.22 15.93 -23.91
C ASP A 392 -8.56 15.57 -22.45
N ARG A 393 -8.11 14.40 -21.97
CA ARG A 393 -8.32 13.91 -20.60
C ARG A 393 -7.06 13.97 -19.74
N ALA A 394 -5.94 14.46 -20.29
CA ALA A 394 -4.73 14.66 -19.52
C ALA A 394 -4.96 15.78 -18.49
N LEU A 395 -4.70 15.49 -17.22
CA LEU A 395 -4.84 16.45 -16.13
C LEU A 395 -3.46 16.69 -15.54
N HIS A 396 -2.81 17.76 -16.01
CA HIS A 396 -1.56 18.27 -15.46
C HIS A 396 -1.85 19.56 -14.69
N THR A 397 -2.25 19.45 -13.42
CA THR A 397 -2.40 20.63 -12.57
C THR A 397 -1.11 20.90 -11.81
N SER A 398 -0.67 22.17 -11.76
CA SER A 398 0.29 22.66 -10.77
C SER A 398 -0.12 22.18 -9.37
N ASP A 399 0.84 21.86 -8.49
CA ASP A 399 0.86 21.21 -7.14
C ASP A 399 -0.35 21.30 -6.17
N LYS A 400 -1.59 21.46 -6.66
CA LYS A 400 -2.80 21.83 -5.93
C LYS A 400 -4.09 21.23 -6.50
N GLY A 401 -4.12 20.67 -7.71
CA GLY A 401 -5.31 19.97 -8.21
C GLY A 401 -5.46 18.56 -7.63
N PRO A 402 -6.67 17.96 -7.62
CA PRO A 402 -6.96 16.71 -6.90
C PRO A 402 -6.27 15.48 -7.52
N VAL A 403 -6.04 15.48 -8.83
CA VAL A 403 -5.52 14.34 -9.60
C VAL A 403 -4.50 14.80 -10.65
N VAL A 404 -3.51 13.93 -10.92
CA VAL A 404 -2.50 14.05 -11.98
C VAL A 404 -2.55 12.79 -12.83
N THR A 405 -2.78 12.94 -14.13
CA THR A 405 -2.81 11.85 -15.10
C THR A 405 -2.31 12.27 -16.48
N ASP A 406 -1.70 11.34 -17.20
CA ASP A 406 -1.40 11.44 -18.63
C ASP A 406 -2.64 11.32 -19.54
N GLY A 407 -3.83 11.08 -18.97
CA GLY A 407 -5.11 10.96 -19.68
C GLY A 407 -5.31 9.62 -20.38
N SER A 408 -4.28 8.77 -20.44
CA SER A 408 -4.31 7.54 -21.20
C SER A 408 -5.20 6.47 -20.56
N LEU A 409 -5.82 5.64 -21.40
CA LEU A 409 -6.64 4.52 -21.00
C LEU A 409 -5.86 3.21 -21.24
N ALA A 410 -5.64 2.42 -20.19
CA ALA A 410 -5.05 1.09 -20.37
C ALA A 410 -6.14 0.11 -20.84
N VAL A 411 -6.03 -0.37 -22.08
CA VAL A 411 -6.92 -1.38 -22.65
C VAL A 411 -6.28 -2.75 -22.45
N VAL A 412 -6.99 -3.68 -21.82
CA VAL A 412 -6.45 -4.96 -21.36
C VAL A 412 -7.36 -6.10 -21.82
N ALA A 413 -6.83 -7.03 -22.61
CA ALA A 413 -7.50 -8.28 -22.92
C ALA A 413 -7.16 -9.34 -21.88
N ILE A 414 -8.18 -9.89 -21.24
CA ILE A 414 -8.05 -10.94 -20.22
C ILE A 414 -7.94 -12.30 -20.91
N GLN A 415 -7.07 -13.17 -20.40
CA GLN A 415 -6.96 -14.54 -20.90
C GLN A 415 -8.28 -15.32 -20.73
N PRO A 416 -8.55 -16.31 -21.60
CA PRO A 416 -9.63 -17.27 -21.36
C PRO A 416 -9.50 -17.91 -19.98
N CYS A 417 -10.63 -18.33 -19.40
CA CYS A 417 -10.80 -18.72 -18.01
C CYS A 417 -10.04 -19.99 -17.53
N ASP A 418 -9.00 -20.43 -18.24
CA ASP A 418 -8.21 -21.61 -17.93
C ASP A 418 -7.06 -21.26 -16.95
N THR A 419 -6.75 -22.23 -16.09
CA THR A 419 -6.20 -22.05 -14.73
C THR A 419 -4.78 -21.50 -14.63
N VAL A 420 -4.55 -20.61 -13.65
CA VAL A 420 -3.43 -20.70 -12.70
C VAL A 420 -3.92 -20.27 -11.31
N GLU A 421 -4.10 -21.23 -10.38
CA GLU A 421 -4.19 -20.91 -8.96
C GLU A 421 -2.78 -20.66 -8.42
N VAL A 422 -2.49 -19.43 -7.99
CA VAL A 422 -1.23 -19.12 -7.31
C VAL A 422 -1.34 -19.56 -5.86
N ALA A 423 -0.66 -20.65 -5.50
CA ALA A 423 -0.59 -21.11 -4.13
C ALA A 423 0.19 -20.10 -3.26
N GLN A 424 -0.50 -19.38 -2.38
CA GLN A 424 0.12 -18.50 -1.39
C GLN A 424 0.66 -19.33 -0.21
N GLN A 425 1.93 -19.13 0.16
CA GLN A 425 2.49 -19.76 1.35
C GLN A 425 2.18 -18.92 2.61
N PRO A 426 1.50 -19.47 3.62
CA PRO A 426 1.20 -18.74 4.85
C PRO A 426 2.48 -18.52 5.68
N LEU A 427 2.65 -17.30 6.21
CA LEU A 427 3.70 -17.01 7.20
C LEU A 427 3.46 -17.87 8.46
N LYS A 428 4.48 -18.65 8.86
CA LYS A 428 4.44 -19.43 10.11
C LYS A 428 4.57 -18.49 11.31
N LYS A 429 3.44 -18.17 11.94
CA LYS A 429 3.41 -17.31 13.14
C LYS A 429 3.93 -18.06 14.37
N PRO A 430 4.79 -17.44 15.20
CA PRO A 430 5.19 -18.03 16.47
C PRO A 430 3.96 -18.14 17.38
N ARG A 431 3.70 -19.34 17.92
CA ARG A 431 2.63 -19.51 18.91
C ARG A 431 3.02 -18.76 20.18
N ARG A 432 2.36 -17.62 20.42
CA ARG A 432 2.53 -16.85 21.65
C ARG A 432 1.39 -17.17 22.60
N ALA A 433 1.73 -17.46 23.85
CA ALA A 433 0.73 -17.64 24.90
C ALA A 433 -0.05 -16.32 25.08
N ARG A 434 -1.39 -16.40 25.18
CA ARG A 434 -2.27 -15.24 25.46
C ARG A 434 -1.80 -14.34 26.62
N PRO A 435 -1.30 -14.86 27.77
CA PRO A 435 -0.79 -14.00 28.83
C PRO A 435 0.42 -13.15 28.42
N LEU A 436 1.31 -13.66 27.54
CA LEU A 436 2.46 -12.89 27.05
C LEU A 436 2.05 -11.73 26.15
N LEU A 437 1.00 -11.91 25.33
CA LEU A 437 0.44 -10.83 24.52
C LEU A 437 -0.21 -9.76 25.40
N MET A 438 -0.88 -10.15 26.49
CA MET A 438 -1.44 -9.23 27.47
C MET A 438 -0.36 -8.47 28.24
N ALA A 439 0.69 -9.16 28.70
CA ALA A 439 1.82 -8.53 29.39
C ALA A 439 2.52 -7.49 28.50
N ARG A 440 2.81 -7.85 27.24
CA ARG A 440 3.37 -6.92 26.24
C ARG A 440 2.50 -5.68 26.08
N ARG A 441 1.19 -5.86 26.00
CA ARG A 441 0.24 -4.76 25.89
C ARG A 441 0.33 -3.81 27.08
N VAL A 442 0.30 -4.34 28.30
CA VAL A 442 0.40 -3.53 29.52
C VAL A 442 1.69 -2.71 29.49
N VAL A 443 2.82 -3.35 29.18
CA VAL A 443 4.13 -2.66 29.09
C VAL A 443 4.12 -1.51 28.08
N LEU A 444 3.59 -1.75 26.87
CA LEU A 444 3.55 -0.74 25.82
C LEU A 444 2.60 0.43 26.15
N GLU A 445 1.43 0.16 26.73
CA GLU A 445 0.49 1.20 27.18
C GLU A 445 1.09 2.02 28.32
N THR A 446 1.65 1.37 29.35
CA THR A 446 2.30 2.05 30.49
C THR A 446 3.43 2.95 30.01
N ARG A 447 4.29 2.44 29.12
CA ARG A 447 5.40 3.22 28.56
C ARG A 447 4.92 4.42 27.75
N TYR A 448 3.85 4.26 26.97
CA TYR A 448 3.21 5.38 26.27
C TYR A 448 2.68 6.42 27.25
N TYR A 449 1.96 6.03 28.30
CA TYR A 449 1.43 6.98 29.29
C TYR A 449 2.54 7.81 29.94
N ILE A 450 3.62 7.17 30.38
CA ILE A 450 4.76 7.84 31.01
C ILE A 450 5.46 8.81 30.04
N THR A 451 5.71 8.37 28.81
CA THR A 451 6.57 9.12 27.87
C THR A 451 5.82 10.11 26.98
N ARG A 452 4.59 9.78 26.56
CA ARG A 452 3.82 10.51 25.52
C ARG A 452 2.37 10.79 25.88
N GLY A 453 1.85 10.18 26.94
CA GLY A 453 0.51 10.44 27.45
C GLY A 453 0.41 11.67 28.36
N ASN A 454 1.55 12.29 28.69
CA ASN A 454 1.60 13.44 29.58
C ASN A 454 1.39 14.79 28.85
N VAL A 455 0.91 15.78 29.60
CA VAL A 455 0.58 17.12 29.09
C VAL A 455 1.79 17.84 28.50
N TYR A 456 2.99 17.61 29.05
CA TYR A 456 4.23 18.24 28.59
C TYR A 456 4.62 17.81 27.18
N TYR A 457 4.47 16.52 26.86
CA TYR A 457 4.72 15.99 25.52
C TYR A 457 3.76 16.60 24.49
N TRP A 458 2.48 16.75 24.85
CA TRP A 458 1.48 17.35 23.96
C TRP A 458 1.62 18.86 23.83
N ALA A 459 1.96 19.58 24.90
CA ALA A 459 2.33 20.99 24.84
C ALA A 459 3.56 21.20 23.94
N TYR A 460 4.62 20.40 24.13
CA TYR A 460 5.78 20.42 23.24
C TYR A 460 5.42 20.15 21.77
N ARG A 461 4.57 19.15 21.49
CA ARG A 461 4.09 18.87 20.14
C ARG A 461 3.24 20.00 19.55
N GLY A 462 2.35 20.60 20.34
CA GLY A 462 1.53 21.73 19.92
C GLY A 462 2.37 22.96 19.58
N ILE A 463 3.37 23.26 20.43
CA ILE A 463 4.38 24.30 20.18
C ILE A 463 5.14 23.98 18.90
N ARG A 464 5.70 22.76 18.77
CA ARG A 464 6.42 22.36 17.56
C ARG A 464 5.58 22.47 16.29
N TRP A 465 4.30 22.11 16.34
CA TRP A 465 3.36 22.31 15.23
C TRP A 465 3.07 23.78 14.94
N GLY A 466 3.02 24.65 15.95
CA GLY A 466 2.92 26.10 15.78
C GLY A 466 4.18 26.76 15.20
N PHE A 467 5.36 26.17 15.44
CA PHE A 467 6.66 26.70 14.99
C PHE A 467 7.27 25.99 13.77
N THR A 468 6.60 24.98 13.19
CA THR A 468 7.05 24.42 11.90
C THR A 468 6.37 25.20 10.76
N PRO A 469 7.10 25.97 9.94
CA PRO A 469 6.53 26.54 8.73
C PRO A 469 5.96 25.38 7.90
N LYS A 470 4.74 25.57 7.39
CA LYS A 470 3.95 24.60 6.61
C LYS A 470 4.84 23.62 5.83
N TYR A 471 4.99 22.40 6.36
CA TYR A 471 5.45 21.24 5.59
C TYR A 471 4.29 20.83 4.65
N ARG A 472 4.03 21.66 3.65
CA ARG A 472 3.32 21.34 2.41
C ARG A 472 4.41 21.43 1.32
N ALA A 473 4.52 20.41 0.48
CA ALA A 473 5.56 20.17 -0.52
C ALA A 473 6.84 19.51 0.00
N ARG A 474 6.88 18.17 0.03
CA ARG A 474 8.10 17.35 -0.24
C ARG A 474 7.86 15.82 -0.17
N MET A 475 6.81 15.32 -0.81
CA MET A 475 6.72 13.88 -1.15
C MET A 475 6.29 13.64 -2.61
N ASP A 476 6.31 14.69 -3.44
CA ASP A 476 5.89 14.61 -4.85
C ASP A 476 7.08 14.61 -5.85
N ASP A 477 8.31 14.78 -5.35
CA ASP A 477 9.56 14.70 -6.12
C ASP A 477 10.46 13.60 -5.56
N GLU A 478 10.16 12.33 -5.87
CA GLU A 478 11.11 11.20 -6.00
C GLU A 478 10.38 9.97 -6.58
#